data_AF-A0A2J6I0D0-F1
#
_entry.id   AF-A0A2J6I0D0-F1
#
_cell.length_a   1.000
_cell.length_b   1.000
_cell.length_c   1.000
_cell.angle_alpha   90.00
_cell.angle_beta   90.00
_cell.angle_gamma   90.00
#
_symmetry.space_group_name_H-M   'P 1'
#
loop_
_entity.id
_entity.type
_entity.pdbx_description
1 polymer ?
#
loop_
_entity_poly.entity_id
_entity_poly.type
_entity_poly.pdbx_seq_one_letter_code
_entity_poly.pdbx_strand_id
1 'polypeptide(L)'
;MYQINEEAEKKEILLRYRRLLRAWKSDRKEEDHPLVRKAFEFAVDAHKGVRRKSGEPYIYHPLEVARICAAEIGLGKTAIICALLHDVVEDTDYTLEDIENEFGQKVAQIIDGLTKIASINLNKENASIQAENFKKMLLTLSADVRVILIKLADRTHNMRTLESMPRNKQLKIASETLFLYAPLAHRLGLYLIKSELEDLSLKYTEPEIYETITRKLQETEQDRKRFILKFIYPIKKDLALQSFDYEIKARTKSVFSIWKKMKNKGVPFEEVFDLFAIRIVINTDQKWEKADCWKVYSLVTDHYSPKQDRLRDWIST
;
A
#
# COMPACT_ATOMS: atom_id res chain seq x y z
N MET A 1 16.31 -31.69 -0.20
CA MET A 1 15.38 -31.65 -1.35
C MET A 1 14.02 -31.22 -0.80
N TYR A 2 13.50 -30.05 -1.20
CA TYR A 2 12.13 -29.68 -0.85
C TYR A 2 11.19 -30.69 -1.50
N GLN A 3 10.39 -31.40 -0.70
CA GLN A 3 9.40 -32.34 -1.24
C GLN A 3 8.20 -31.52 -1.71
N ILE A 4 8.10 -31.32 -3.02
CA ILE A 4 7.02 -30.53 -3.63
C ILE A 4 5.72 -31.34 -3.50
N ASN A 5 4.76 -30.81 -2.74
CA ASN A 5 3.43 -31.37 -2.63
C ASN A 5 2.49 -30.62 -3.57
N GLU A 6 2.35 -31.13 -4.80
CA GLU A 6 1.55 -30.49 -5.85
C GLU A 6 0.07 -30.34 -5.49
N GLU A 7 -0.50 -31.26 -4.70
CA GLU A 7 -1.88 -31.14 -4.24
C GLU A 7 -2.06 -30.00 -3.24
N ALA A 8 -1.11 -29.83 -2.32
CA ALA A 8 -1.12 -28.73 -1.37
C ALA A 8 -0.96 -27.38 -2.10
N GLU A 9 -0.04 -27.31 -3.07
CA GLU A 9 0.14 -26.09 -3.88
C GLU A 9 -1.13 -25.74 -4.67
N LYS A 10 -1.78 -26.71 -5.32
CA LYS A 10 -3.06 -26.49 -6.02
C LYS A 10 -4.15 -25.97 -5.08
N LYS A 11 -4.28 -26.56 -3.89
CA LYS A 11 -5.23 -26.09 -2.86
C LYS A 11 -4.94 -24.66 -2.43
N GLU A 12 -3.68 -24.30 -2.26
CA GLU A 12 -3.25 -22.95 -1.87
C GLU A 12 -3.49 -21.92 -2.99
N ILE A 13 -3.21 -22.26 -4.25
CA ILE A 13 -3.52 -21.41 -5.41
C ILE A 13 -5.02 -21.07 -5.41
N LEU A 14 -5.87 -22.09 -5.27
CA LEU A 14 -7.33 -21.90 -5.23
C LEU A 14 -7.78 -21.08 -4.00
N LEU A 15 -7.12 -21.26 -2.85
CA LEU A 15 -7.41 -20.47 -1.66
C LEU A 15 -7.09 -18.98 -1.89
N ARG A 16 -5.93 -18.67 -2.47
CA ARG A 16 -5.52 -17.30 -2.81
C ARG A 16 -6.44 -16.68 -3.84
N TYR A 17 -6.83 -17.42 -4.87
CA TYR A 17 -7.82 -16.96 -5.85
C TYR A 17 -9.17 -16.64 -5.19
N ARG A 18 -9.66 -17.51 -4.28
CA ARG A 18 -10.88 -17.21 -3.51
C ARG A 18 -10.73 -15.98 -2.62
N ARG A 19 -9.55 -15.73 -2.03
CA ARG A 19 -9.28 -14.52 -1.26
C ARG A 19 -9.34 -13.27 -2.14
N LEU A 20 -8.78 -13.32 -3.35
CA LEU A 20 -8.91 -12.26 -4.36
C LEU A 20 -10.38 -11.97 -4.67
N LEU A 21 -11.17 -13.00 -4.98
CA LEU A 21 -12.60 -12.82 -5.27
C LEU A 21 -13.40 -12.24 -4.09
N ARG A 22 -13.01 -12.56 -2.85
CA ARG A 22 -13.63 -11.98 -1.63
C ARG A 22 -13.22 -10.53 -1.40
N ALA A 23 -12.00 -10.16 -1.77
CA ALA A 23 -11.49 -8.80 -1.70
C ALA A 23 -12.20 -7.88 -2.70
N TRP A 24 -12.48 -8.39 -3.90
CA TRP A 24 -13.18 -7.66 -4.95
C TRP A 24 -14.71 -7.70 -4.76
N LYS A 25 -15.22 -7.02 -3.72
CA LYS A 25 -16.66 -6.98 -3.38
C LYS A 25 -17.38 -5.68 -3.72
N SER A 26 -16.69 -4.54 -3.79
CA SER A 26 -17.34 -3.23 -3.86
C SER A 26 -17.95 -2.88 -5.22
N ASP A 27 -17.44 -3.42 -6.34
CA ASP A 27 -17.86 -3.09 -7.72
C ASP A 27 -18.14 -4.32 -8.60
N ARG A 28 -18.42 -5.47 -7.98
CA ARG A 28 -18.52 -6.75 -8.69
C ARG A 28 -19.89 -6.91 -9.35
N LYS A 29 -19.90 -7.03 -10.69
CA LYS A 29 -21.04 -7.62 -11.42
C LYS A 29 -20.83 -9.12 -11.58
N GLU A 30 -21.90 -9.92 -11.50
CA GLU A 30 -21.78 -11.39 -11.66
C GLU A 30 -21.20 -11.78 -13.02
N GLU A 31 -21.56 -11.01 -14.06
CA GLU A 31 -21.08 -11.14 -15.45
C GLU A 31 -19.56 -10.98 -15.61
N ASP A 32 -18.89 -10.38 -14.63
CA ASP A 32 -17.45 -10.14 -14.71
C ASP A 32 -16.60 -11.36 -14.28
N HIS A 33 -17.20 -12.32 -13.56
CA HIS A 33 -16.50 -13.47 -13.01
C HIS A 33 -15.87 -14.39 -14.07
N PRO A 34 -16.51 -14.70 -15.21
CA PRO A 34 -15.93 -15.56 -16.24
C PRO A 34 -14.61 -15.00 -16.80
N LEU A 35 -14.53 -13.68 -17.01
CA LEU A 35 -13.34 -13.07 -17.60
C LEU A 35 -12.16 -13.02 -16.62
N VAL A 36 -12.42 -12.74 -15.33
CA VAL A 36 -11.38 -12.80 -14.29
C VAL A 36 -10.91 -14.24 -14.06
N ARG A 37 -11.84 -15.21 -14.13
CA ARG A 37 -11.49 -16.63 -14.07
C ARG A 37 -10.61 -17.05 -15.24
N LYS A 38 -10.96 -16.65 -16.47
CA LYS A 38 -10.15 -16.88 -17.66
C LYS A 38 -8.74 -16.32 -17.51
N ALA A 39 -8.60 -15.09 -17.00
CA ALA A 39 -7.30 -14.47 -16.75
C ALA A 39 -6.48 -15.21 -15.69
N PHE A 40 -7.14 -15.72 -14.64
CA PHE A 40 -6.48 -16.54 -13.62
C PHE A 40 -5.99 -17.88 -14.19
N GLU A 41 -6.83 -18.59 -14.94
CA GLU A 41 -6.45 -19.86 -15.58
C GLU A 41 -5.30 -19.64 -16.56
N PHE A 42 -5.36 -18.58 -17.37
CA PHE A 42 -4.29 -18.18 -18.29
C PHE A 42 -2.97 -17.91 -17.55
N ALA A 43 -2.99 -17.16 -16.44
CA ALA A 43 -1.78 -16.88 -15.67
C ALA A 43 -1.21 -18.13 -14.98
N VAL A 44 -2.07 -19.06 -14.52
CA VAL A 44 -1.65 -20.35 -13.96
C VAL A 44 -0.91 -21.18 -15.02
N ASP A 45 -1.46 -21.24 -16.22
CA ASP A 45 -0.88 -22.00 -17.32
C ASP A 45 0.42 -21.37 -17.83
N ALA A 46 0.45 -20.05 -17.99
CA ALA A 46 1.63 -19.30 -18.43
C ALA A 46 2.83 -19.48 -17.48
N HIS A 47 2.59 -19.45 -16.17
CA HIS A 47 3.65 -19.59 -15.17
C HIS A 47 3.83 -21.04 -14.66
N LYS A 48 3.33 -22.03 -15.39
CA LYS A 48 3.41 -23.44 -14.99
C LYS A 48 4.86 -23.90 -14.91
N GLY A 49 5.25 -24.44 -13.75
CA GLY A 49 6.61 -24.90 -13.49
C GLY A 49 7.60 -23.78 -13.15
N VAL A 50 7.19 -22.50 -13.23
CA VAL A 50 8.01 -21.35 -12.85
C VAL A 50 7.92 -21.12 -11.34
N ARG A 51 9.06 -20.89 -10.69
CA ARG A 51 9.16 -20.64 -9.24
C ARG A 51 9.91 -19.35 -8.95
N ARG A 52 9.52 -18.68 -7.86
CA ARG A 52 10.28 -17.55 -7.33
C ARG A 52 11.57 -18.02 -6.66
N LYS A 53 12.47 -17.07 -6.37
CA LYS A 53 13.71 -17.35 -5.63
C LYS A 53 13.49 -17.87 -4.21
N SER A 54 12.33 -17.61 -3.62
CA SER A 54 11.89 -18.21 -2.36
C SER A 54 11.57 -19.71 -2.47
N GLY A 55 11.41 -20.23 -3.69
CA GLY A 55 11.00 -21.60 -3.98
C GLY A 55 9.49 -21.78 -4.18
N GLU A 56 8.69 -20.74 -3.94
CA GLU A 56 7.23 -20.79 -4.12
C GLU A 56 6.80 -20.72 -5.60
N PRO A 57 5.64 -21.28 -5.98
CA PRO A 57 5.05 -21.10 -7.30
C PRO A 57 4.93 -19.62 -7.70
N TYR A 58 5.34 -19.28 -8.92
CA TYR A 58 5.35 -17.89 -9.37
C TYR A 58 3.96 -17.24 -9.34
N ILE A 59 2.92 -18.00 -9.65
CA ILE A 59 1.51 -17.57 -9.65
C ILE A 59 1.03 -16.94 -8.34
N TYR A 60 1.68 -17.21 -7.20
CA TYR A 60 1.38 -16.52 -5.95
C TYR A 60 1.59 -15.02 -6.05
N HIS A 61 2.58 -14.58 -6.83
CA HIS A 61 2.87 -13.16 -7.01
C HIS A 61 1.75 -12.42 -7.75
N PRO A 62 1.35 -12.79 -8.98
CA PRO A 62 0.24 -12.13 -9.66
C PRO A 62 -1.08 -12.17 -8.88
N LEU A 63 -1.36 -13.26 -8.15
CA LEU A 63 -2.54 -13.36 -7.28
C LEU A 63 -2.53 -12.34 -6.14
N GLU A 64 -1.39 -12.14 -5.48
CA GLU A 64 -1.27 -11.13 -4.42
C GLU A 64 -1.29 -9.70 -4.98
N VAL A 65 -0.67 -9.44 -6.14
CA VAL A 65 -0.75 -8.13 -6.81
C VAL A 65 -2.19 -7.79 -7.16
N ALA A 66 -2.93 -8.74 -7.75
CA ALA A 66 -4.35 -8.58 -8.02
C ALA A 66 -5.17 -8.36 -6.74
N ARG A 67 -4.83 -9.03 -5.63
CA ARG A 67 -5.49 -8.84 -4.33
C ARG A 67 -5.24 -7.44 -3.78
N ILE A 68 -4.01 -6.92 -3.89
CA ILE A 68 -3.67 -5.54 -3.47
C ILE A 68 -4.46 -4.54 -4.32
N CYS A 69 -4.49 -4.72 -5.64
CA CYS A 69 -5.30 -3.91 -6.55
C CYS A 69 -6.78 -3.88 -6.12
N ALA A 70 -7.36 -5.03 -5.77
CA ALA A 70 -8.76 -5.13 -5.37
C ALA A 70 -9.04 -4.57 -3.96
N ALA A 71 -8.30 -5.00 -2.93
CA ALA A 71 -8.60 -4.70 -1.53
C ALA A 71 -8.01 -3.38 -1.03
N GLU A 72 -6.79 -3.04 -1.45
CA GLU A 72 -6.02 -1.95 -0.86
C GLU A 72 -6.10 -0.68 -1.70
N ILE A 73 -6.22 -0.83 -3.03
CA ILE A 73 -6.38 0.29 -3.97
C ILE A 73 -7.85 0.49 -4.37
N GLY A 74 -8.64 -0.59 -4.46
CA GLY A 74 -10.06 -0.53 -4.84
C GLY A 74 -10.28 -0.51 -6.35
N LEU A 75 -9.44 -1.19 -7.13
CA LEU A 75 -9.57 -1.25 -8.59
C LEU A 75 -10.59 -2.31 -9.06
N GLY A 76 -11.24 -2.02 -10.19
CA GLY A 76 -12.22 -2.91 -10.81
C GLY A 76 -11.64 -3.99 -11.73
N LYS A 77 -12.54 -4.72 -12.41
CA LYS A 77 -12.25 -5.91 -13.26
C LYS A 77 -11.00 -5.77 -14.12
N THR A 78 -10.93 -4.73 -14.96
CA THR A 78 -9.86 -4.61 -15.96
C THR A 78 -8.48 -4.57 -15.31
N ALA A 79 -8.33 -3.85 -14.19
CA ALA A 79 -7.06 -3.78 -13.49
C ALA A 79 -6.70 -5.09 -12.78
N ILE A 80 -7.70 -5.82 -12.28
CA ILE A 80 -7.49 -7.16 -11.70
C ILE A 80 -6.99 -8.13 -12.77
N ILE A 81 -7.60 -8.14 -13.95
CA ILE A 81 -7.14 -8.94 -15.09
C ILE A 81 -5.70 -8.56 -15.45
N CYS A 82 -5.42 -7.27 -15.62
CA CYS A 82 -4.07 -6.81 -15.94
C CYS A 82 -3.06 -7.19 -14.85
N ALA A 83 -3.43 -7.12 -13.57
CA ALA A 83 -2.58 -7.52 -12.46
C ALA A 83 -2.28 -9.02 -12.43
N LEU A 84 -3.24 -9.87 -12.82
CA LEU A 84 -3.00 -11.31 -12.96
C LEU A 84 -2.05 -11.63 -14.12
N LEU A 85 -2.05 -10.79 -15.16
CA LEU A 85 -1.33 -11.01 -16.41
C LEU A 85 -0.03 -10.17 -16.54
N HIS A 86 0.29 -9.32 -15.57
CA HIS A 86 1.26 -8.24 -15.76
C HIS A 86 2.68 -8.71 -16.10
N ASP A 87 3.09 -9.87 -15.60
CA ASP A 87 4.39 -10.47 -15.87
C ASP A 87 4.34 -11.54 -16.98
N VAL A 88 3.16 -11.87 -17.51
CA VAL A 88 3.02 -12.97 -18.48
C VAL A 88 3.77 -12.67 -19.77
N VAL A 89 3.67 -11.44 -20.28
CA VAL A 89 4.36 -11.04 -21.51
C VAL A 89 5.88 -10.88 -21.30
N GLU A 90 6.32 -10.60 -20.07
CA GLU A 90 7.76 -10.44 -19.79
C GLU A 90 8.47 -11.79 -19.54
N ASP A 91 7.79 -12.73 -18.88
CA ASP A 91 8.40 -13.96 -18.37
C ASP A 91 8.07 -15.22 -19.19
N THR A 92 7.22 -15.11 -20.22
CA THR A 92 6.74 -16.27 -21.00
C THR A 92 6.71 -15.99 -22.50
N ASP A 93 6.38 -17.01 -23.31
CA ASP A 93 6.33 -16.90 -24.77
C ASP A 93 5.06 -16.17 -25.30
N TYR A 94 4.13 -15.78 -24.41
CA TYR A 94 2.93 -15.05 -24.79
C TYR A 94 3.23 -13.61 -25.22
N THR A 95 2.55 -13.14 -26.26
CA THR A 95 2.71 -11.81 -26.85
C THR A 95 1.59 -10.85 -26.45
N LEU A 96 1.78 -9.55 -26.70
CA LEU A 96 0.71 -8.56 -26.54
C LEU A 96 -0.49 -8.81 -27.45
N GLU A 97 -0.27 -9.42 -28.62
CA GLU A 97 -1.31 -9.79 -29.57
C GLU A 97 -2.20 -10.92 -29.00
N ASP A 98 -1.59 -11.90 -28.32
CA ASP A 98 -2.33 -12.96 -27.62
C ASP A 98 -3.22 -12.36 -26.52
N ILE A 99 -2.69 -11.40 -25.74
CA ILE A 99 -3.48 -10.69 -24.72
C ILE A 99 -4.64 -9.92 -25.35
N GLU A 100 -4.41 -9.25 -26.48
CA GLU A 100 -5.44 -8.48 -27.18
C GLU A 100 -6.56 -9.40 -27.70
N ASN A 101 -6.20 -10.54 -28.28
CA ASN A 101 -7.16 -11.53 -28.79
C ASN A 101 -7.98 -12.17 -27.65
N GLU A 102 -7.36 -12.45 -26.52
CA GLU A 102 -8.01 -13.17 -25.41
C GLU A 102 -8.81 -12.28 -24.46
N PHE A 103 -8.38 -11.03 -24.25
CA PHE A 103 -8.91 -10.11 -23.23
C PHE A 103 -9.28 -8.72 -23.74
N GLY A 104 -9.03 -8.44 -25.02
CA GLY A 104 -9.38 -7.21 -25.70
C GLY A 104 -8.29 -6.12 -25.62
N GLN A 105 -8.39 -5.18 -26.56
CA GLN A 105 -7.42 -4.10 -26.77
C GLN A 105 -7.11 -3.29 -25.50
N LYS A 106 -8.10 -3.06 -24.64
CA LYS A 106 -7.89 -2.23 -23.45
C LYS A 106 -6.99 -2.90 -22.42
N VAL A 107 -7.03 -4.23 -22.28
CA VAL A 107 -6.14 -4.98 -21.40
C VAL A 107 -4.72 -4.98 -21.99
N ALA A 108 -4.59 -5.25 -23.29
CA ALA A 108 -3.30 -5.22 -23.98
C ALA A 108 -2.59 -3.87 -23.84
N GLN A 109 -3.30 -2.75 -24.00
CA GLN A 109 -2.74 -1.40 -23.81
C GLN A 109 -2.19 -1.16 -22.40
N ILE A 110 -2.86 -1.67 -21.36
CA ILE A 110 -2.40 -1.51 -19.97
C ILE A 110 -1.18 -2.39 -19.73
N ILE A 111 -1.17 -3.63 -20.24
CA ILE A 111 -0.02 -4.53 -20.12
C ILE A 111 1.19 -3.96 -20.86
N ASP A 112 1.03 -3.46 -22.08
CA ASP A 112 2.09 -2.74 -22.82
C ASP A 112 2.64 -1.53 -22.02
N GLY A 113 1.77 -0.79 -21.35
CA GLY A 113 2.18 0.28 -20.44
C GLY A 113 3.04 -0.23 -19.27
N LEU A 114 2.70 -1.39 -18.69
CA LEU A 114 3.44 -1.99 -17.58
C LEU A 114 4.82 -2.49 -18.02
N THR A 115 4.92 -3.15 -19.18
CA THR A 115 6.19 -3.69 -19.70
C THR A 115 7.17 -2.60 -20.10
N LYS A 116 6.67 -1.51 -20.67
CA LYS A 116 7.48 -0.32 -20.97
C LYS A 116 8.09 0.30 -19.70
N ILE A 117 7.37 0.36 -18.59
CA ILE A 117 7.92 0.88 -17.33
C ILE A 117 9.01 -0.04 -16.77
N ALA A 118 8.82 -1.36 -16.86
CA ALA A 118 9.79 -2.33 -16.37
C ALA A 118 11.14 -2.22 -17.10
N SER A 119 11.12 -2.12 -18.43
CA SER A 119 12.33 -1.98 -19.25
C SER A 119 13.14 -0.70 -18.96
N ILE A 120 12.47 0.40 -18.57
CA ILE A 120 13.12 1.69 -18.28
C ILE A 120 13.91 1.65 -16.96
N ASN A 121 13.43 0.91 -15.95
CA ASN A 121 14.07 0.83 -14.63
C ASN A 121 15.34 -0.03 -14.61
N LEU A 122 15.69 -0.68 -15.72
CA LEU A 122 16.90 -1.50 -15.86
C LEU A 122 18.17 -0.67 -16.15
N ASN A 123 18.04 0.63 -16.49
CA ASN A 123 19.18 1.44 -16.95
C ASN A 123 19.76 2.38 -15.87
N LYS A 124 20.99 2.05 -15.44
CA LYS A 124 22.09 2.82 -14.78
C LYS A 124 21.83 3.73 -13.55
N GLU A 125 22.83 3.75 -12.68
CA GLU A 125 22.85 4.18 -11.26
C GLU A 125 22.91 5.71 -11.01
N ASN A 126 22.57 6.56 -11.98
CA ASN A 126 22.73 8.00 -11.84
C ASN A 126 21.45 8.70 -11.35
N ALA A 127 21.60 9.68 -10.45
CA ALA A 127 20.50 10.48 -9.91
C ALA A 127 19.70 11.23 -11.00
N SER A 128 20.34 11.60 -12.12
CA SER A 128 19.65 12.19 -13.29
C SER A 128 18.66 11.22 -13.94
N ILE A 129 18.98 9.93 -13.95
CA ILE A 129 18.15 8.90 -14.57
C ILE A 129 16.94 8.58 -13.69
N GLN A 130 17.05 8.68 -12.36
CA GLN A 130 15.88 8.55 -11.48
C GLN A 130 14.83 9.64 -11.73
N ALA A 131 15.27 10.86 -12.02
CA ALA A 131 14.38 11.96 -12.41
C ALA A 131 13.74 11.73 -13.78
N GLU A 132 14.47 11.16 -14.74
CA GLU A 132 13.92 10.76 -16.05
C GLU A 132 12.93 9.59 -15.94
N ASN A 133 13.24 8.59 -15.12
CA ASN A 133 12.35 7.45 -14.85
C ASN A 133 11.06 7.94 -14.19
N PHE A 134 11.16 8.89 -13.26
CA PHE A 134 10.01 9.57 -12.70
C PHE A 134 9.21 10.32 -13.77
N LYS A 135 9.87 11.11 -14.64
CA LYS A 135 9.21 11.82 -15.73
C LYS A 135 8.48 10.87 -16.69
N LYS A 136 9.07 9.73 -17.04
CA LYS A 136 8.45 8.71 -17.91
C LYS A 136 7.30 7.98 -17.22
N MET A 137 7.44 7.66 -15.94
CA MET A 137 6.35 7.11 -15.13
C MET A 137 5.18 8.09 -15.00
N LEU A 138 5.46 9.40 -14.95
CA LEU A 138 4.43 10.43 -15.05
C LEU A 138 3.79 10.49 -16.44
N LEU A 139 4.54 10.30 -17.53
CA LEU A 139 3.96 10.22 -18.88
C LEU A 139 3.01 9.02 -19.02
N THR A 140 3.27 7.89 -18.37
CA THR A 140 2.31 6.77 -18.38
C THR A 140 1.00 7.07 -17.65
N LEU A 141 0.98 8.03 -16.72
CA LEU A 141 -0.26 8.51 -16.11
C LEU A 141 -1.20 9.17 -17.13
N SER A 142 -0.65 9.77 -18.20
CA SER A 142 -1.49 10.49 -19.18
C SER A 142 -2.27 9.55 -20.10
N ALA A 143 -1.90 8.26 -20.18
CA ALA A 143 -2.58 7.27 -21.01
C ALA A 143 -3.60 6.45 -20.22
N ASP A 144 -3.20 5.89 -19.07
CA ASP A 144 -4.12 5.15 -18.19
C ASP A 144 -3.58 5.06 -16.76
N VAL A 145 -4.28 5.65 -15.80
CA VAL A 145 -3.89 5.64 -14.38
C VAL A 145 -3.79 4.22 -13.80
N ARG A 146 -4.45 3.22 -14.40
CA ARG A 146 -4.37 1.83 -13.89
C ARG A 146 -2.97 1.26 -14.02
N VAL A 147 -2.18 1.68 -15.00
CA VAL A 147 -0.79 1.23 -15.18
C VAL A 147 0.03 1.56 -13.93
N ILE A 148 -0.06 2.80 -13.44
CA ILE A 148 0.70 3.21 -12.25
C ILE A 148 0.23 2.50 -10.98
N LEU A 149 -1.08 2.30 -10.87
CA LEU A 149 -1.69 1.72 -9.67
C LEU A 149 -1.33 0.23 -9.56
N ILE A 150 -1.37 -0.50 -10.68
CA ILE A 150 -0.91 -1.88 -10.75
C ILE A 150 0.59 -1.96 -10.44
N LYS A 151 1.41 -1.04 -10.97
CA LYS A 151 2.86 -1.05 -10.67
C LYS A 151 3.17 -0.74 -9.21
N LEU A 152 2.36 0.09 -8.55
CA LEU A 152 2.44 0.30 -7.10
C LEU A 152 2.05 -0.95 -6.31
N ALA A 153 1.02 -1.68 -6.74
CA ALA A 153 0.64 -2.96 -6.14
C ALA A 153 1.75 -4.02 -6.27
N ASP A 154 2.31 -4.15 -7.48
CA ASP A 154 3.49 -4.99 -7.77
C ASP A 154 4.66 -4.63 -6.84
N ARG A 155 5.05 -3.35 -6.82
CA ARG A 155 6.15 -2.89 -5.96
C ARG A 155 5.88 -3.17 -4.48
N THR A 156 4.65 -3.00 -4.02
CA THR A 156 4.24 -3.28 -2.64
C THR A 156 4.44 -4.75 -2.31
N HIS A 157 3.98 -5.66 -3.18
CA HIS A 157 4.20 -7.09 -2.96
C HIS A 157 5.68 -7.48 -3.01
N ASN A 158 6.46 -6.89 -3.92
CA ASN A 158 7.91 -7.11 -3.98
C ASN A 158 8.63 -6.64 -2.71
N MET A 159 8.24 -5.49 -2.13
CA MET A 159 8.81 -5.03 -0.86
C MET A 159 8.43 -5.94 0.32
N ARG A 160 7.21 -6.48 0.33
CA ARG A 160 6.76 -7.45 1.35
C ARG A 160 7.56 -8.77 1.30
N THR A 161 8.04 -9.15 0.13
CA THR A 161 8.77 -10.43 -0.12
C THR A 161 10.27 -10.24 -0.39
N LEU A 162 10.81 -9.07 -0.09
CA LEU A 162 12.18 -8.70 -0.49
C LEU A 162 13.28 -9.46 0.28
N GLU A 163 12.95 -10.08 1.41
CA GLU A 163 13.91 -10.77 2.29
C GLU A 163 14.69 -11.89 1.60
N SER A 164 14.08 -12.59 0.63
CA SER A 164 14.73 -13.68 -0.12
C SER A 164 15.77 -13.19 -1.14
N MET A 165 15.88 -11.86 -1.35
CA MET A 165 16.80 -11.28 -2.33
C MET A 165 18.18 -10.99 -1.75
N PRO A 166 19.25 -11.04 -2.56
CA PRO A 166 20.58 -10.62 -2.13
C PRO A 166 20.64 -9.15 -1.67
N ARG A 167 21.49 -8.84 -0.69
CA ARG A 167 21.58 -7.52 -0.03
C ARG A 167 21.70 -6.34 -0.98
N ASN A 168 22.51 -6.45 -2.03
CA ASN A 168 22.67 -5.41 -3.04
C ASN A 168 21.35 -5.11 -3.79
N LYS A 169 20.59 -6.15 -4.13
CA LYS A 169 19.26 -5.99 -4.76
C LYS A 169 18.24 -5.44 -3.77
N GLN A 170 18.27 -5.86 -2.51
CA GLN A 170 17.41 -5.31 -1.46
C GLN A 170 17.61 -3.79 -1.34
N LEU A 171 18.87 -3.34 -1.21
CA LEU A 171 19.21 -1.91 -1.10
C LEU A 171 18.80 -1.10 -2.33
N LYS A 172 19.01 -1.64 -3.53
CA LYS A 172 18.59 -0.99 -4.79
C LYS A 172 17.08 -0.80 -4.83
N ILE A 173 16.33 -1.89 -4.61
CA ILE A 173 14.86 -1.89 -4.66
C ILE A 173 14.26 -1.00 -3.56
N ALA A 174 14.81 -1.03 -2.34
CA ALA A 174 14.36 -0.19 -1.24
C ALA A 174 14.62 1.30 -1.49
N SER A 175 15.81 1.65 -2.00
CA SER A 175 16.15 3.04 -2.35
C SER A 175 15.25 3.59 -3.46
N GLU A 176 15.02 2.79 -4.51
CA GLU A 176 14.11 3.14 -5.60
C GLU A 176 12.67 3.32 -5.07
N THR A 177 12.21 2.40 -4.22
CA THR A 177 10.89 2.46 -3.60
C THR A 177 10.70 3.76 -2.81
N LEU A 178 11.68 4.11 -2.00
CA LEU A 178 11.62 5.31 -1.16
C LEU A 178 11.66 6.61 -1.98
N PHE A 179 12.47 6.64 -3.03
CA PHE A 179 12.64 7.85 -3.86
C PHE A 179 11.50 8.04 -4.86
N LEU A 180 11.00 6.96 -5.45
CA LEU A 180 10.06 7.01 -6.58
C LEU A 180 8.63 6.63 -6.16
N TYR A 181 8.45 5.41 -5.65
CA TYR A 181 7.14 4.81 -5.46
C TYR A 181 6.39 5.36 -4.25
N ALA A 182 7.07 5.61 -3.12
CA ALA A 182 6.43 6.18 -1.94
C ALA A 182 5.90 7.61 -2.18
N PRO A 183 6.65 8.54 -2.82
CA PRO A 183 6.12 9.83 -3.22
C PRO A 183 4.97 9.76 -4.23
N LEU A 184 4.98 8.80 -5.14
CA LEU A 184 3.88 8.58 -6.09
C LEU A 184 2.61 8.11 -5.36
N ALA A 185 2.73 7.13 -4.47
CA ALA A 185 1.63 6.67 -3.63
C ALA A 185 1.05 7.84 -2.80
N HIS A 186 1.89 8.73 -2.26
CA HIS A 186 1.44 9.94 -1.57
C HIS A 186 0.59 10.85 -2.48
N ARG A 187 1.06 11.14 -3.70
CA ARG A 187 0.36 12.01 -4.65
C ARG A 187 -0.98 11.45 -5.11
N LEU A 188 -1.09 10.12 -5.16
CA LEU A 188 -2.33 9.42 -5.52
C LEU A 188 -3.27 9.19 -4.32
N GLY A 189 -2.94 9.71 -3.13
CA GLY A 189 -3.76 9.55 -1.92
C GLY A 189 -3.68 8.17 -1.26
N LEU A 190 -2.78 7.29 -1.72
CA LEU A 190 -2.58 5.94 -1.19
C LEU A 190 -1.68 5.96 0.06
N TYR A 191 -2.13 6.65 1.11
CA TYR A 191 -1.32 6.93 2.31
C TYR A 191 -0.91 5.68 3.09
N LEU A 192 -1.72 4.62 3.08
CA LEU A 192 -1.41 3.35 3.75
C LEU A 192 -0.25 2.64 3.03
N ILE A 193 -0.40 2.42 1.72
CA ILE A 193 0.65 1.85 0.85
C ILE A 193 1.93 2.69 0.96
N LYS A 194 1.81 4.02 0.89
CA LYS A 194 2.95 4.93 1.07
C LYS A 194 3.69 4.69 2.39
N SER A 195 2.96 4.61 3.50
CA SER A 195 3.56 4.42 4.84
C SER A 195 4.25 3.06 4.95
N GLU A 196 3.64 2.03 4.36
CA GLU A 196 4.19 0.67 4.34
C GLU A 196 5.45 0.59 3.48
N LEU A 197 5.44 1.16 2.27
CA LEU A 197 6.61 1.22 1.39
C LEU A 197 7.78 1.95 2.07
N GLU A 198 7.52 3.03 2.79
CA GLU A 198 8.52 3.77 3.57
C GLU A 198 9.11 2.93 4.70
N ASP A 199 8.27 2.27 5.50
CA ASP A 199 8.71 1.42 6.62
C ASP A 199 9.51 0.21 6.12
N LEU A 200 9.04 -0.46 5.06
CA LEU A 200 9.77 -1.57 4.43
C LEU A 200 11.09 -1.07 3.81
N SER A 201 11.11 0.11 3.19
CA SER A 201 12.34 0.68 2.67
C SER A 201 13.36 0.90 3.78
N LEU A 202 12.94 1.46 4.92
CA LEU A 202 13.83 1.65 6.08
C LEU A 202 14.34 0.34 6.65
N LYS A 203 13.48 -0.68 6.76
CA LYS A 203 13.86 -2.03 7.20
C LYS A 203 15.06 -2.56 6.42
N TYR A 204 15.10 -2.32 5.11
CA TYR A 204 16.20 -2.77 4.27
C TYR A 204 17.35 -1.75 4.19
N THR A 205 17.13 -0.44 4.13
CA THR A 205 18.23 0.52 4.02
C THR A 205 19.01 0.65 5.34
N GLU A 206 18.32 0.69 6.48
CA GLU A 206 18.88 0.96 7.81
C GLU A 206 18.28 -0.02 8.86
N PRO A 207 18.63 -1.32 8.80
CA PRO A 207 17.98 -2.37 9.60
C PRO A 207 18.11 -2.13 11.11
N GLU A 208 19.29 -1.75 11.59
CA GLU A 208 19.56 -1.52 13.02
C GLU A 208 18.66 -0.40 13.60
N ILE A 209 18.47 0.66 12.82
CA ILE A 209 17.61 1.78 13.20
C ILE A 209 16.14 1.33 13.22
N TYR A 210 15.71 0.63 12.18
CA TYR A 210 14.35 0.10 12.08
C TYR A 210 14.02 -0.81 13.27
N GLU A 211 14.90 -1.76 13.59
CA GLU A 211 14.75 -2.69 14.71
C GLU A 211 14.74 -1.96 16.06
N THR A 212 15.63 -0.97 16.25
CA THR A 212 15.67 -0.18 17.49
C THR A 212 14.38 0.60 17.71
N ILE A 213 13.87 1.30 16.71
CA ILE A 213 12.60 2.05 16.83
C ILE A 213 11.42 1.08 17.05
N THR A 214 11.40 -0.04 16.33
CA THR A 214 10.34 -1.05 16.45
C THR A 214 10.31 -1.65 17.86
N ARG A 215 11.47 -2.01 18.41
CA ARG A 215 11.61 -2.52 19.78
C ARG A 215 11.12 -1.50 20.80
N LYS A 216 11.57 -0.25 20.73
CA LYS A 216 11.12 0.81 21.66
C LYS A 216 9.60 1.08 21.56
N LEU A 217 9.03 0.98 20.36
CA LEU A 217 7.58 1.11 20.16
C LEU A 217 6.77 -0.02 20.81
N GLN A 218 7.31 -1.25 20.79
CA GLN A 218 6.72 -2.43 21.43
C GLN A 218 6.84 -2.34 22.95
N GLU A 219 8.02 -2.00 23.47
CA GLU A 219 8.27 -1.85 24.92
C GLU A 219 7.30 -0.82 25.55
N THR A 220 7.05 0.29 24.85
CA THR A 220 6.16 1.37 25.32
C THR A 220 4.69 1.18 24.93
N GLU A 221 4.30 0.04 24.35
CA GLU A 221 2.95 -0.15 23.80
C GLU A 221 1.87 -0.13 24.87
N GLN A 222 2.08 -0.81 25.99
CA GLN A 222 1.08 -0.90 27.06
C GLN A 222 0.83 0.45 27.74
N ASP A 223 1.90 1.16 28.08
CA ASP A 223 1.82 2.48 28.70
C ASP A 223 1.15 3.49 27.78
N ARG A 224 1.49 3.45 26.48
CA ARG A 224 0.85 4.27 25.46
C ARG A 224 -0.64 3.95 25.32
N LYS A 225 -1.04 2.67 25.30
CA LYS A 225 -2.47 2.28 25.29
C LYS A 225 -3.22 2.82 26.51
N ARG A 226 -2.64 2.69 27.70
CA ARG A 226 -3.23 3.23 28.94
C ARG A 226 -3.37 4.75 28.89
N PHE A 227 -2.33 5.45 28.42
CA PHE A 227 -2.35 6.90 28.25
C PHE A 227 -3.45 7.34 27.27
N ILE A 228 -3.53 6.69 26.10
CA ILE A 228 -4.54 6.98 25.08
C ILE A 228 -5.96 6.77 25.63
N LEU A 229 -6.20 5.68 26.36
CA LEU A 229 -7.51 5.40 26.96
C LEU A 229 -7.90 6.46 27.99
N LYS A 230 -6.95 6.87 28.86
CA LYS A 230 -7.16 7.96 29.81
C LYS A 230 -7.46 9.28 29.10
N PHE A 231 -6.77 9.57 28.00
CA PHE A 231 -6.97 10.77 27.20
C PHE A 231 -8.36 10.80 26.55
N ILE A 232 -8.77 9.68 25.94
CA ILE A 232 -10.02 9.55 25.19
C ILE A 232 -11.24 9.53 26.11
N TYR A 233 -11.14 8.95 27.30
CA TYR A 233 -12.27 8.76 28.22
C TYR A 233 -13.14 10.00 28.46
N PRO A 234 -12.60 11.17 28.88
CA PRO A 234 -13.41 12.36 29.10
C PRO A 234 -14.07 12.87 27.80
N ILE A 235 -13.34 12.89 26.69
CA ILE A 235 -13.85 13.32 25.38
C ILE A 235 -15.01 12.42 24.95
N LYS A 236 -14.88 11.10 25.14
CA LYS A 236 -15.91 10.11 24.80
C LYS A 236 -17.21 10.37 25.56
N LYS A 237 -17.10 10.72 26.85
CA LYS A 237 -18.24 11.03 27.72
C LYS A 237 -18.99 12.27 27.20
N ASP A 238 -18.27 13.33 26.86
CA ASP A 238 -18.89 14.58 26.42
C ASP A 238 -19.52 14.47 25.03
N LEU A 239 -18.88 13.75 24.11
CA LEU A 239 -19.46 13.44 22.81
C LEU A 239 -20.77 12.65 22.94
N ALA A 240 -20.82 11.69 23.87
CA ALA A 240 -22.03 10.91 24.12
C ALA A 240 -23.15 11.75 24.77
N LEU A 241 -22.82 12.65 25.70
CA LEU A 241 -23.80 13.57 26.30
C LEU A 241 -24.42 14.52 25.27
N GLN A 242 -23.63 14.93 24.28
CA GLN A 242 -24.04 15.78 23.17
C GLN A 242 -24.74 14.99 22.04
N SER A 243 -24.92 13.67 22.21
CA SER A 243 -25.58 12.77 21.24
C SER A 243 -24.94 12.77 19.84
N PHE A 244 -23.61 12.93 19.75
CA PHE A 244 -22.90 12.75 18.49
C PHE A 244 -22.86 11.26 18.09
N ASP A 245 -23.03 10.99 16.80
CA ASP A 245 -22.60 9.72 16.20
C ASP A 245 -21.13 9.84 15.78
N TYR A 246 -20.25 9.06 16.42
CA TYR A 246 -18.81 9.21 16.25
C TYR A 246 -18.01 7.91 16.40
N GLU A 247 -16.82 7.92 15.79
CA GLU A 247 -15.81 6.89 15.92
C GLU A 247 -14.46 7.52 16.31
N ILE A 248 -13.87 7.08 17.41
CA ILE A 248 -12.52 7.51 17.83
C ILE A 248 -11.51 6.43 17.48
N LYS A 249 -10.53 6.76 16.64
CA LYS A 249 -9.42 5.89 16.24
C LYS A 249 -8.11 6.41 16.80
N ALA A 250 -7.42 5.58 17.56
CA ALA A 250 -6.03 5.83 17.90
C ALA A 250 -5.11 5.25 16.81
N ARG A 251 -4.22 6.07 16.26
CA ARG A 251 -3.23 5.65 15.26
C ARG A 251 -1.82 5.87 15.81
N THR A 252 -0.96 4.87 15.67
CA THR A 252 0.48 5.03 15.86
C THR A 252 1.12 5.55 14.57
N LYS A 253 2.15 6.38 14.72
CA LYS A 253 2.96 6.77 13.56
C LYS A 253 3.78 5.59 13.04
N SER A 254 4.08 5.62 11.74
CA SER A 254 4.93 4.63 11.10
C SER A 254 6.37 4.75 11.59
N VAL A 255 7.14 3.66 11.50
CA VAL A 255 8.54 3.62 11.95
C VAL A 255 9.37 4.66 11.19
N PHE A 256 9.16 4.76 9.88
CA PHE A 256 9.81 5.73 9.02
C PHE A 256 9.48 7.17 9.40
N SER A 257 8.22 7.45 9.76
CA SER A 257 7.82 8.81 10.18
C SER A 257 8.51 9.25 11.47
N ILE A 258 8.72 8.30 12.39
CA ILE A 258 9.46 8.54 13.65
C ILE A 258 10.93 8.77 13.34
N TRP A 259 11.56 7.88 12.58
CA TRP A 259 12.94 8.03 12.13
C TRP A 259 13.19 9.37 11.43
N LYS A 260 12.33 9.73 10.47
CA LYS A 260 12.44 11.00 9.72
C LYS A 260 12.38 12.20 10.66
N LYS A 261 11.54 12.14 11.71
CA LYS A 261 11.44 13.21 12.71
C LYS A 261 12.67 13.26 13.63
N MET A 262 13.19 12.11 14.06
CA MET A 262 14.45 12.01 14.81
C MET A 262 15.60 12.63 14.01
N LYS A 263 15.73 12.24 12.74
CA LYS A 263 16.77 12.74 11.83
C LYS A 263 16.65 14.24 11.56
N ASN A 264 15.44 14.73 11.24
CA ASN A 264 15.24 16.15 10.90
C ASN A 264 15.41 17.09 12.10
N LYS A 265 15.13 16.62 13.32
CA LYS A 265 15.23 17.43 14.54
C LYS A 265 16.52 17.18 15.34
N GLY A 266 17.27 16.12 15.01
CA GLY A 266 18.44 15.71 15.76
C GLY A 266 18.13 15.23 17.18
N VAL A 267 16.93 14.68 17.41
CA VAL A 267 16.46 14.27 18.75
C VAL A 267 16.39 12.76 18.88
N PRO A 268 16.66 12.20 20.08
CA PRO A 268 16.50 10.78 20.36
C PRO A 268 15.01 10.37 20.34
N PHE A 269 14.75 9.06 20.34
CA PHE A 269 13.39 8.50 20.28
C PHE A 269 12.50 9.01 21.43
N GLU A 270 13.07 9.14 22.63
CA GLU A 270 12.41 9.55 23.86
C GLU A 270 11.82 10.98 23.77
N GLU A 271 12.42 11.85 22.98
CA GLU A 271 11.99 13.24 22.78
C GLU A 271 11.00 13.39 21.61
N VAL A 272 10.62 12.29 20.96
CA VAL A 272 9.61 12.31 19.91
C VAL A 272 8.23 12.39 20.56
N PHE A 273 7.75 13.60 20.86
CA PHE A 273 6.45 13.80 21.53
C PHE A 273 5.19 13.37 20.74
N ASP A 274 5.30 13.15 19.42
CA ASP A 274 4.13 12.89 18.56
C ASP A 274 4.12 11.44 18.06
N LEU A 275 4.24 10.45 18.94
CA LEU A 275 4.29 9.01 18.56
C LEU A 275 2.90 8.45 18.18
N PHE A 276 1.84 9.06 18.69
CA PHE A 276 0.46 8.67 18.40
C PHE A 276 -0.37 9.88 17.98
N ALA A 277 -1.48 9.59 17.32
CA ALA A 277 -2.51 10.56 16.96
C ALA A 277 -3.88 9.96 17.29
N ILE A 278 -4.80 10.81 17.68
CA ILE A 278 -6.20 10.45 17.91
C ILE A 278 -7.01 11.11 16.81
N ARG A 279 -7.81 10.30 16.12
CA ARG A 279 -8.72 10.74 15.08
C ARG A 279 -10.13 10.56 15.59
N ILE A 280 -10.92 11.62 15.56
CA ILE A 280 -12.34 11.59 15.84
C ILE A 280 -13.04 11.77 14.50
N VAL A 281 -13.83 10.78 14.10
CA VAL A 281 -14.66 10.80 12.90
C VAL A 281 -16.09 10.98 13.35
N ILE A 282 -16.78 11.97 12.81
CA ILE A 282 -18.17 12.29 13.16
C ILE A 282 -19.03 11.93 11.95
N ASN A 283 -20.13 11.23 12.18
CA ASN A 283 -21.14 10.98 11.17
C ASN A 283 -22.22 12.07 11.30
N THR A 284 -22.24 13.00 10.36
CA THR A 284 -23.17 14.14 10.37
C THR A 284 -23.55 14.51 8.94
N ASP A 285 -24.66 15.21 8.79
CA ASP A 285 -25.09 15.72 7.49
C ASP A 285 -24.09 16.76 6.96
N GLN A 286 -23.90 16.78 5.63
CA GLN A 286 -22.97 17.69 4.96
C GLN A 286 -23.14 19.17 5.35
N LYS A 287 -24.38 19.58 5.66
CA LYS A 287 -24.69 20.94 6.11
C LYS A 287 -24.04 21.31 7.45
N TRP A 288 -23.84 20.33 8.33
CA TRP A 288 -23.37 20.53 9.70
C TRP A 288 -21.91 20.14 9.92
N GLU A 289 -21.24 19.49 8.95
CA GLU A 289 -19.85 19.03 9.03
C GLU A 289 -18.90 20.04 9.69
N LYS A 290 -18.89 21.29 9.19
CA LYS A 290 -18.02 22.33 9.72
C LYS A 290 -18.35 22.69 11.18
N ALA A 291 -19.63 22.89 11.49
CA ALA A 291 -20.07 23.29 12.83
C ALA A 291 -19.77 22.19 13.86
N ASP A 292 -20.02 20.93 13.49
CA ASP A 292 -19.81 19.77 14.36
C ASP A 292 -18.33 19.51 14.59
N CYS A 293 -17.46 19.65 13.58
CA CYS A 293 -16.01 19.56 13.77
C CYS A 293 -15.48 20.61 14.76
N TRP A 294 -15.95 21.86 14.65
CA TRP A 294 -15.56 22.92 15.59
C TRP A 294 -16.12 22.70 16.99
N LYS A 295 -17.34 22.19 17.11
CA LYS A 295 -17.95 21.82 18.39
C LYS A 295 -17.16 20.71 19.07
N VAL A 296 -16.76 19.68 18.34
CA VAL A 296 -15.88 18.61 18.86
C VAL A 296 -14.51 19.16 19.24
N TYR A 297 -13.92 20.06 18.46
CA TYR A 297 -12.67 20.73 18.84
C TYR A 297 -12.82 21.47 20.18
N SER A 298 -13.92 22.21 20.37
CA SER A 298 -14.22 22.90 21.63
C SER A 298 -14.26 21.93 22.81
N LEU A 299 -14.98 20.80 22.67
CA LEU A 299 -15.05 19.76 23.70
C LEU A 299 -13.67 19.20 24.06
N VAL A 300 -12.78 19.05 23.08
CA VAL A 300 -11.39 18.60 23.35
C VAL A 300 -10.64 19.68 24.13
N THR A 301 -10.81 20.96 23.79
CA THR A 301 -10.12 22.07 24.47
C THR A 301 -10.62 22.33 25.89
N ASP A 302 -11.84 21.91 26.22
CA ASP A 302 -12.38 21.98 27.58
C ASP A 302 -11.60 21.08 28.56
N HIS A 303 -11.02 19.97 28.07
CA HIS A 303 -10.19 19.06 28.87
C HIS A 303 -8.69 19.34 28.74
N TYR A 304 -8.22 19.84 27.59
CA TYR A 304 -6.80 19.93 27.28
C TYR A 304 -6.44 21.27 26.63
N SER A 305 -5.44 21.97 27.17
CA SER A 305 -4.98 23.23 26.62
C SER A 305 -4.33 23.04 25.23
N PRO A 306 -4.85 23.71 24.18
CA PRO A 306 -4.29 23.58 22.83
C PRO A 306 -2.98 24.36 22.70
N LYS A 307 -2.06 23.82 21.89
CA LYS A 307 -0.87 24.55 21.44
C LYS A 307 -1.21 25.32 20.15
N GLN A 308 -1.32 26.64 20.24
CA GLN A 308 -1.81 27.50 19.16
C GLN A 308 -0.98 27.39 17.87
N ASP A 309 0.34 27.21 17.98
CA ASP A 309 1.27 27.04 16.85
C ASP A 309 1.05 25.75 16.05
N ARG A 310 0.29 24.80 16.61
CA ARG A 310 0.03 23.48 16.00
C ARG A 310 -1.38 23.32 15.45
N LEU A 311 -2.25 24.31 15.62
CA LEU A 311 -3.60 24.28 15.07
C LEU A 311 -3.52 24.40 13.54
N ARG A 312 -4.18 23.48 12.83
CA ARG A 312 -4.40 23.57 11.38
C ARG A 312 -5.87 23.29 11.09
N ASP A 313 -6.52 24.24 10.44
CA ASP A 313 -7.86 24.09 9.89
C ASP A 313 -7.73 23.78 8.39
N TRP A 314 -8.33 22.68 7.96
CA TRP A 314 -8.41 22.25 6.55
C TRP A 314 -9.85 22.19 6.05
N ILE A 315 -10.83 22.58 6.88
CA ILE A 315 -12.27 22.56 6.59
C ILE A 315 -12.74 23.97 6.19
N SER A 316 -12.21 25.01 6.84
CA SER A 316 -12.56 26.40 6.50
C SER A 316 -11.70 27.02 5.40
N THR A 317 -10.55 26.42 5.10
CA THR A 317 -9.63 26.79 4.01
C THR A 317 -9.90 25.97 2.77
#